data_AF-A0A956N399-F1
#
_entry.id   AF-A0A956N399-F1
#
_cell.length_a   1.000
_cell.length_b   1.000
_cell.length_c   1.000
_cell.angle_alpha   90.00
_cell.angle_beta   90.00
_cell.angle_gamma   90.00
#
_symmetry.space_group_name_H-M   'P 1'
#
loop_
_entity.id
_entity.type
_entity.pdbx_description
1 polymer ?
#
loop_
_entity_poly.entity_id
_entity_poly.type
_entity_poly.pdbx_seq_one_letter_code
_entity_poly.pdbx_strand_id
1 'polypeptide(L)'
;AGRRWSRANAAEAAVLALVIAGGLFAGVRASQGWMFPFGFGRDPKHYPEHALDFLWSQNVRGPIFNTDLYASALLWRGKTTRFPVFVDARLEAYPEDFWRDVYYRVLQAAPGWQDVLDRYGVRCALLRREGGQSDDGIGNALWDSPAWGLVYWDDQVLIYLKRDGPERNREVLATWEFDAFNPRRPSSVNDLRDEDLKSAETELARLVEWNPESFLLRWTLAAAWAGLGRGEDAADAFAQLADRKEAKGNTAFRASRAQAELVVGRRDRWAELLQAAGRDPADPSEKFRAAMFLARAGRTEPAIEEYREVLAANPRDVDAMNNLALLLAKEPATSDEALALLEQALTLTPDDPYVIASRAEVRYGRGETELALADFRAALDLLPADDTAARETVMRWILKVE
;
A
#
# COMPACT_ATOMS: atom_id res chain seq x y z
N ALA A 1 -55.01 -21.55 -54.66
CA ALA A 1 -54.32 -20.80 -53.58
C ALA A 1 -53.04 -21.56 -53.21
N GLY A 2 -51.93 -21.24 -53.88
CA GLY A 2 -50.62 -21.79 -53.56
C GLY A 2 -49.83 -20.77 -52.76
N ARG A 3 -49.37 -21.14 -51.57
CA ARG A 3 -48.17 -20.54 -50.97
C ARG A 3 -47.20 -21.68 -50.71
N ARG A 4 -46.31 -21.88 -51.69
CA ARG A 4 -45.05 -22.61 -51.51
C ARG A 4 -44.26 -21.86 -50.45
N TRP A 5 -44.21 -22.38 -49.23
CA TRP A 5 -43.11 -22.06 -48.32
C TRP A 5 -41.86 -22.69 -48.93
N SER A 6 -40.92 -21.85 -49.35
CA SER A 6 -39.63 -22.28 -49.87
C SER A 6 -38.92 -23.11 -48.81
N ARG A 7 -38.44 -24.30 -49.19
CA ARG A 7 -37.51 -25.09 -48.40
C ARG A 7 -36.28 -24.23 -48.16
N ALA A 8 -36.17 -23.59 -46.99
CA ALA A 8 -34.88 -23.14 -46.51
C ALA A 8 -33.97 -24.37 -46.47
N ASN A 9 -32.85 -24.32 -47.18
CA ASN A 9 -31.93 -25.45 -47.22
C ASN A 9 -31.46 -25.74 -45.79
N ALA A 10 -31.29 -27.00 -45.41
CA ALA A 10 -30.82 -27.37 -44.08
C ALA A 10 -29.53 -26.65 -43.67
N ALA A 11 -28.72 -26.23 -44.66
CA ALA A 11 -27.55 -25.37 -44.48
C ALA A 11 -27.91 -23.94 -44.02
N GLU A 12 -28.97 -23.32 -44.54
CA GLU A 12 -29.42 -21.98 -44.13
C GLU A 12 -30.03 -22.01 -42.72
N ALA A 13 -30.76 -23.07 -42.39
CA ALA A 13 -31.27 -23.28 -41.04
C ALA A 13 -30.13 -23.54 -40.02
N ALA A 14 -29.08 -24.25 -40.43
CA ALA A 14 -27.89 -24.48 -39.60
C ALA A 14 -27.06 -23.19 -39.41
N VAL A 15 -26.93 -22.36 -40.46
CA VAL A 15 -26.26 -21.05 -40.37
C VAL A 15 -27.08 -20.10 -39.49
N LEU A 16 -28.40 -20.08 -39.61
CA LEU A 16 -29.25 -19.25 -38.75
C LEU A 16 -29.22 -19.73 -37.29
N ALA A 17 -29.15 -21.04 -37.04
CA ALA A 17 -28.96 -21.59 -35.70
C ALA A 17 -27.57 -21.25 -35.12
N LEU A 18 -26.50 -21.25 -35.93
CA LEU A 18 -25.16 -20.82 -35.52
C LEU A 18 -25.07 -19.30 -35.29
N VAL A 19 -25.82 -18.49 -36.05
CA VAL A 19 -25.89 -17.03 -35.87
C VAL A 19 -26.77 -16.66 -34.69
N ILE A 20 -27.84 -17.40 -34.41
CA ILE A 20 -28.67 -17.21 -33.21
C ILE A 20 -27.93 -17.73 -31.97
N ALA A 21 -27.21 -18.85 -32.06
CA ALA A 21 -26.30 -19.28 -30.99
C ALA A 21 -25.20 -18.24 -30.80
N GLY A 22 -24.48 -17.83 -31.84
CA GLY A 22 -23.45 -16.79 -31.77
C GLY A 22 -23.98 -15.43 -31.28
N GLY A 23 -25.21 -15.08 -31.65
CA GLY A 23 -25.90 -13.84 -31.28
C GLY A 23 -26.49 -13.85 -29.87
N LEU A 24 -26.95 -14.99 -29.35
CA LEU A 24 -27.29 -15.16 -27.93
C LEU A 24 -26.01 -15.26 -27.07
N PHE A 25 -24.95 -15.87 -27.58
CA PHE A 25 -23.62 -15.92 -26.95
C PHE A 25 -22.88 -14.57 -26.94
N ALA A 26 -23.20 -13.67 -27.87
CA ALA A 26 -22.70 -12.29 -27.89
C ALA A 26 -23.67 -11.32 -27.18
N GLY A 27 -24.98 -11.55 -27.27
CA GLY A 27 -26.02 -10.64 -26.80
C GLY A 27 -26.33 -10.73 -25.31
N VAL A 28 -26.12 -11.89 -24.66
CA VAL A 28 -26.19 -12.00 -23.18
C VAL A 28 -24.90 -11.49 -22.52
N ARG A 29 -23.84 -11.24 -23.31
CA ARG A 29 -22.48 -10.89 -22.85
C ARG A 29 -22.21 -9.39 -22.64
N ALA A 30 -23.15 -8.51 -22.93
CA ALA A 30 -22.91 -7.06 -22.91
C ALA A 30 -23.38 -6.33 -21.65
N SER A 31 -24.16 -6.96 -20.76
CA SER A 31 -24.78 -6.23 -19.64
C SER A 31 -23.94 -6.17 -18.35
N GLN A 32 -22.80 -6.86 -18.27
CA GLN A 32 -21.98 -6.92 -17.04
C GLN A 32 -20.46 -6.75 -17.26
N GLY A 33 -19.94 -6.77 -18.49
CA GLY A 33 -18.49 -6.56 -18.74
C GLY A 33 -17.58 -7.77 -18.48
N TRP A 34 -18.13 -8.93 -18.16
CA TRP A 34 -17.38 -10.18 -17.95
C TRP A 34 -17.26 -10.96 -19.27
N MET A 35 -16.20 -10.71 -20.04
CA MET A 35 -15.82 -11.60 -21.15
C MET A 35 -14.93 -12.73 -20.59
N PHE A 36 -15.54 -13.88 -20.25
CA PHE A 36 -14.77 -15.12 -20.12
C PHE A 36 -14.30 -15.55 -21.51
N PRO A 37 -12.98 -15.61 -21.78
CA PRO A 37 -12.49 -16.19 -23.02
C PRO A 37 -12.95 -17.64 -23.09
N PHE A 38 -13.62 -18.02 -24.18
CA PHE A 38 -14.03 -19.41 -24.37
C PHE A 38 -12.80 -20.21 -24.79
N GLY A 39 -12.36 -21.14 -23.93
CA GLY A 39 -11.25 -22.04 -24.15
C GLY A 39 -11.04 -22.96 -22.95
N PHE A 40 -10.60 -24.20 -23.17
CA PHE A 40 -10.08 -25.04 -22.10
C PHE A 40 -8.68 -24.49 -21.74
N GLY A 41 -8.55 -23.74 -20.65
CA GLY A 41 -7.28 -23.15 -20.26
C GLY A 41 -7.35 -22.30 -18.99
N ARG A 42 -6.19 -22.07 -18.36
CA ARG A 42 -6.05 -21.20 -17.18
C ARG A 42 -6.19 -19.74 -17.63
N ASP A 43 -7.14 -18.99 -17.07
CA ASP A 43 -7.14 -17.53 -17.19
C ASP A 43 -6.15 -16.96 -16.16
N PRO A 44 -5.04 -16.32 -16.58
CA PRO A 44 -4.05 -15.75 -15.67
C PRO A 44 -4.65 -14.70 -14.73
N LYS A 45 -5.80 -14.09 -15.07
CA LYS A 45 -6.49 -13.13 -14.20
C LYS A 45 -7.17 -13.78 -12.99
N HIS A 46 -7.54 -15.05 -13.11
CA HIS A 46 -8.32 -15.76 -12.09
C HIS A 46 -7.56 -16.96 -11.49
N TYR A 47 -6.37 -17.24 -12.02
CA TYR A 47 -5.48 -18.29 -11.54
C TYR A 47 -4.16 -17.65 -11.07
N PRO A 48 -3.96 -17.46 -9.76
CA PRO A 48 -2.82 -16.71 -9.22
C PRO A 48 -1.56 -17.59 -9.21
N GLU A 49 -0.97 -17.81 -10.39
CA GLU A 49 0.09 -18.80 -10.61
C GLU A 49 1.30 -18.59 -9.69
N HIS A 50 1.81 -17.36 -9.59
CA HIS A 50 2.97 -17.03 -8.73
C HIS A 50 2.69 -17.26 -7.25
N ALA A 51 1.51 -16.87 -6.76
CA ALA A 51 1.11 -17.11 -5.37
C ALA A 51 1.01 -18.60 -5.05
N LEU A 52 0.48 -19.40 -5.99
CA LEU A 52 0.44 -20.85 -5.84
C LEU A 52 1.85 -21.47 -5.96
N ASP A 53 2.71 -20.99 -6.85
CA ASP A 53 4.11 -21.41 -6.92
C ASP A 53 4.81 -21.17 -5.57
N PHE A 54 4.54 -20.03 -4.93
CA PHE A 54 5.06 -19.68 -3.62
C PHE A 54 4.61 -20.70 -2.56
N LEU A 55 3.31 -20.90 -2.39
CA LEU A 55 2.79 -21.88 -1.43
C LEU A 55 3.37 -23.28 -1.63
N TRP A 56 3.48 -23.73 -2.89
CA TRP A 56 3.97 -25.05 -3.21
C TRP A 56 5.46 -25.20 -2.89
N SER A 57 6.29 -24.26 -3.35
CA SER A 57 7.75 -24.28 -3.18
C SER A 57 8.16 -24.12 -1.71
N GLN A 58 7.46 -23.25 -0.97
CA GLN A 58 7.71 -23.04 0.45
C GLN A 58 7.24 -24.19 1.33
N ASN A 59 6.62 -25.22 0.76
CA ASN A 59 6.10 -26.37 1.47
C ASN A 59 5.07 -26.03 2.57
N VAL A 60 4.28 -24.96 2.40
CA VAL A 60 3.22 -24.55 3.35
C VAL A 60 2.26 -25.71 3.64
N ARG A 61 1.85 -25.83 4.90
CA ARG A 61 1.01 -26.91 5.43
C ARG A 61 -0.22 -26.42 6.17
N GLY A 62 -1.22 -27.30 6.22
CA GLY A 62 -2.44 -27.13 7.00
C GLY A 62 -3.61 -26.58 6.18
N PRO A 63 -4.83 -26.57 6.75
CA PRO A 63 -6.02 -26.07 6.08
C PRO A 63 -5.89 -24.59 5.67
N ILE A 64 -6.32 -24.27 4.45
CA ILE A 64 -6.29 -22.94 3.86
C ILE A 64 -7.70 -22.36 3.86
N PHE A 65 -7.89 -21.22 4.51
CA PHE A 65 -9.03 -20.35 4.23
C PHE A 65 -8.79 -19.64 2.90
N ASN A 66 -9.58 -19.96 1.88
CA ASN A 66 -9.47 -19.36 0.56
C ASN A 66 -10.72 -18.55 0.22
N THR A 67 -10.55 -17.47 -0.54
CA THR A 67 -11.68 -16.87 -1.25
C THR A 67 -12.26 -17.90 -2.24
N ASP A 68 -13.57 -17.83 -2.46
CA ASP A 68 -14.35 -18.71 -3.32
C ASP A 68 -13.75 -18.82 -4.73
N LEU A 69 -13.26 -17.71 -5.27
CA LEU A 69 -12.61 -17.63 -6.58
C LEU A 69 -11.37 -18.52 -6.73
N TYR A 70 -10.59 -18.72 -5.67
CA TYR A 70 -9.34 -19.50 -5.73
C TYR A 70 -9.51 -20.98 -5.40
N ALA A 71 -10.72 -21.40 -5.04
CA ALA A 71 -11.03 -22.80 -4.73
C ALA A 71 -10.65 -23.74 -5.89
N SER A 72 -11.06 -23.37 -7.10
CA SER A 72 -10.79 -24.14 -8.32
C SER A 72 -9.29 -24.23 -8.62
N ALA A 73 -8.55 -23.14 -8.43
CA ALA A 73 -7.12 -23.06 -8.67
C ALA A 73 -6.32 -23.99 -7.74
N LEU A 74 -6.68 -24.01 -6.45
CA LEU A 74 -6.07 -24.88 -5.45
C LEU A 74 -6.35 -26.37 -5.71
N LEU A 75 -7.58 -26.71 -6.11
CA LEU A 75 -7.97 -28.09 -6.44
C LEU A 75 -7.21 -28.61 -7.67
N TRP A 76 -7.18 -27.81 -8.74
CA TRP A 76 -6.61 -28.21 -10.03
C TRP A 76 -5.11 -28.50 -9.92
N ARG A 77 -4.38 -27.77 -9.09
CA ARG A 77 -2.94 -27.94 -8.90
C ARG A 77 -2.56 -29.20 -8.10
N GLY A 78 -3.55 -29.97 -7.64
CA GLY A 78 -3.41 -31.41 -7.40
C GLY A 78 -2.49 -31.79 -6.26
N LYS A 79 -2.90 -31.50 -5.00
CA LYS A 79 -2.43 -32.12 -3.74
C LYS A 79 -3.19 -31.56 -2.52
N THR A 80 -4.53 -31.54 -2.57
CA THR A 80 -5.36 -31.01 -1.46
C THR A 80 -5.22 -31.76 -0.14
N THR A 81 -4.60 -32.95 -0.12
CA THR A 81 -4.22 -33.63 1.11
C THR A 81 -3.13 -32.91 1.90
N ARG A 82 -2.31 -32.08 1.25
CA ARG A 82 -1.25 -31.29 1.90
C ARG A 82 -1.78 -30.00 2.52
N PHE A 83 -2.77 -29.38 1.89
CA PHE A 83 -3.47 -28.19 2.37
C PHE A 83 -4.95 -28.31 2.00
N PRO A 84 -5.79 -28.80 2.93
CA PRO A 84 -7.23 -28.85 2.73
C PRO A 84 -7.79 -27.45 2.45
N VAL A 85 -8.59 -27.30 1.39
CA VAL A 85 -9.25 -26.02 1.08
C VAL A 85 -10.49 -25.85 1.96
N PHE A 86 -10.75 -24.62 2.39
CA PHE A 86 -11.89 -24.31 3.26
C PHE A 86 -13.22 -24.38 2.51
N VAL A 87 -13.24 -23.83 1.29
CA VAL A 87 -14.33 -23.99 0.33
C VAL A 87 -13.78 -24.49 -1.01
N ASP A 88 -14.48 -25.45 -1.60
CA ASP A 88 -14.20 -25.94 -2.94
C ASP A 88 -15.08 -25.23 -3.99
N ALA A 89 -14.86 -25.50 -5.28
CA ALA A 89 -15.51 -24.78 -6.37
C ALA A 89 -17.01 -25.11 -6.55
N ARG A 90 -17.57 -26.07 -5.79
CA ARG A 90 -18.98 -26.47 -5.82
C ARG A 90 -19.77 -25.67 -4.80
N LEU A 91 -19.98 -24.39 -5.09
CA LEU A 91 -20.61 -23.45 -4.14
C LEU A 91 -22.02 -23.91 -3.71
N GLU A 92 -22.73 -24.59 -4.61
CA GLU A 92 -24.05 -25.19 -4.40
C GLU A 92 -24.06 -26.39 -3.43
N ALA A 93 -22.89 -26.96 -3.12
CA ALA A 93 -22.77 -28.07 -2.18
C ALA A 93 -22.90 -27.62 -0.71
N TYR A 94 -22.87 -26.31 -0.45
CA TYR A 94 -22.92 -25.73 0.89
C TYR A 94 -24.31 -25.13 1.18
N PRO A 95 -24.89 -25.41 2.35
CA PRO A 95 -26.18 -24.84 2.73
C PRO A 95 -26.08 -23.32 3.03
N GLU A 96 -27.21 -22.62 2.99
CA GLU A 96 -27.25 -21.14 3.16
C GLU A 96 -26.69 -20.67 4.52
N ASP A 97 -26.95 -21.43 5.58
CA ASP A 97 -26.46 -21.15 6.93
C ASP A 97 -24.93 -21.26 7.02
N PHE A 98 -24.30 -22.18 6.29
CA PHE A 98 -22.84 -22.21 6.16
C PHE A 98 -22.30 -20.91 5.57
N TRP A 99 -22.89 -20.42 4.47
CA TRP A 99 -22.44 -19.18 3.85
C TRP A 99 -22.56 -18.00 4.81
N ARG A 100 -23.73 -17.81 5.41
CA ARG A 100 -24.00 -16.69 6.31
C ARG A 100 -23.20 -16.76 7.61
N ASP A 101 -23.24 -17.90 8.30
CA ASP A 101 -22.80 -18.00 9.68
C ASP A 101 -21.34 -18.45 9.83
N VAL A 102 -20.77 -19.07 8.78
CA VAL A 102 -19.39 -19.56 8.75
C VAL A 102 -18.54 -18.74 7.78
N TYR A 103 -18.83 -18.81 6.49
CA TYR A 103 -17.95 -18.25 5.45
C TYR A 103 -17.91 -16.72 5.48
N TYR A 104 -19.06 -16.07 5.36
CA TYR A 104 -19.14 -14.60 5.37
C TYR A 104 -18.80 -14.00 6.73
N ARG A 105 -19.03 -14.72 7.83
CA ARG A 105 -18.54 -14.32 9.15
C ARG A 105 -17.02 -14.14 9.14
N VAL A 106 -16.29 -15.09 8.55
CA VAL A 106 -14.83 -14.97 8.41
C VAL A 106 -14.48 -13.87 7.42
N LEU A 107 -15.04 -13.88 6.22
CA LEU A 107 -14.69 -12.95 5.15
C LEU A 107 -14.85 -11.47 5.57
N GLN A 108 -15.87 -11.17 6.38
CA GLN A 108 -16.16 -9.83 6.89
C GLN A 108 -15.46 -9.51 8.22
N ALA A 109 -14.65 -10.43 8.75
CA ALA A 109 -14.09 -10.35 10.11
C ALA A 109 -15.14 -10.03 11.18
N ALA A 110 -16.36 -10.57 11.03
CA ALA A 110 -17.44 -10.35 11.98
C ALA A 110 -17.13 -11.00 13.34
N PRO A 111 -17.75 -10.56 14.46
CA PRO A 111 -17.46 -11.09 15.79
C PRO A 111 -17.45 -12.63 15.84
N GLY A 112 -16.38 -13.20 16.42
CA GLY A 112 -16.14 -14.65 16.48
C GLY A 112 -15.54 -15.28 15.22
N TRP A 113 -15.06 -14.50 14.24
CA TRP A 113 -14.42 -15.05 13.04
C TRP A 113 -13.19 -15.92 13.34
N GLN A 114 -12.41 -15.57 14.37
CA GLN A 114 -11.22 -16.33 14.78
C GLN A 114 -11.61 -17.72 15.28
N ASP A 115 -12.69 -17.82 16.06
CA ASP A 115 -13.23 -19.09 16.57
C ASP A 115 -13.65 -20.02 15.41
N VAL A 116 -14.14 -19.44 14.31
CA VAL A 116 -14.44 -20.21 13.09
C VAL A 116 -13.15 -20.76 12.49
N LEU A 117 -12.14 -19.92 12.28
CA LEU A 117 -10.85 -20.38 11.74
C LEU A 117 -10.23 -21.48 12.62
N ASP A 118 -10.29 -21.34 13.94
CA ASP A 118 -9.76 -22.32 14.88
C ASP A 118 -10.56 -23.63 14.89
N ARG A 119 -11.89 -23.56 14.83
CA ARG A 119 -12.78 -24.74 14.71
C ARG A 119 -12.41 -25.61 13.50
N TYR A 120 -12.10 -24.99 12.37
CA TYR A 120 -11.71 -25.69 11.14
C TYR A 120 -10.19 -25.92 11.04
N GLY A 121 -9.42 -25.54 12.06
CA GLY A 121 -7.98 -25.75 12.10
C GLY A 121 -7.21 -24.98 11.02
N VAL A 122 -7.72 -23.84 10.55
CA VAL A 122 -7.09 -23.04 9.49
C VAL A 122 -5.72 -22.53 9.93
N ARG A 123 -4.71 -22.68 9.06
CA ARG A 123 -3.31 -22.25 9.30
C ARG A 123 -2.75 -21.32 8.25
N CYS A 124 -3.48 -21.14 7.16
CA CYS A 124 -3.10 -20.28 6.05
C CYS A 124 -4.36 -19.59 5.53
N ALA A 125 -4.26 -18.32 5.17
CA ALA A 125 -5.31 -17.59 4.47
C ALA A 125 -4.79 -17.16 3.09
N LEU A 126 -5.51 -17.54 2.04
CA LEU A 126 -5.28 -17.15 0.66
C LEU A 126 -6.39 -16.19 0.24
N LEU A 127 -6.10 -14.90 0.30
CA LEU A 127 -7.09 -13.86 0.11
C LEU A 127 -6.91 -13.17 -1.24
N ARG A 128 -8.02 -12.76 -1.83
CA ARG A 128 -8.00 -11.87 -2.98
C ARG A 128 -7.67 -10.45 -2.53
N ARG A 129 -6.86 -9.77 -3.33
CA ARG A 129 -6.50 -8.38 -3.14
C ARG A 129 -7.53 -7.44 -3.75
N GLU A 130 -7.89 -7.64 -5.03
CA GLU A 130 -8.90 -6.83 -5.73
C GLU A 130 -10.31 -7.33 -5.44
N GLY A 131 -11.03 -6.71 -4.50
CA GLY A 131 -12.35 -7.24 -4.13
C GLY A 131 -13.34 -6.32 -3.43
N GLY A 132 -13.29 -5.01 -3.63
CA GLY A 132 -14.32 -4.10 -3.10
C GLY A 132 -14.61 -4.29 -1.60
N GLN A 133 -15.77 -3.79 -1.16
CA GLN A 133 -16.22 -3.83 0.24
C GLN A 133 -16.42 -5.25 0.82
N SER A 134 -16.35 -6.33 0.01
CA SER A 134 -16.72 -7.68 0.47
C SER A 134 -15.59 -8.49 1.09
N ASP A 135 -14.33 -8.22 0.75
CA ASP A 135 -13.18 -9.04 1.20
C ASP A 135 -12.18 -8.22 2.06
N ASP A 136 -12.44 -6.92 2.24
CA ASP A 136 -11.62 -5.97 3.01
C ASP A 136 -11.55 -6.33 4.51
N GLY A 137 -12.64 -6.89 5.06
CA GLY A 137 -12.77 -7.16 6.49
C GLY A 137 -11.69 -8.11 6.99
N ILE A 138 -11.62 -9.31 6.41
CA ILE A 138 -10.63 -10.31 6.83
C ILE A 138 -9.19 -9.88 6.53
N GLY A 139 -8.94 -9.21 5.40
CA GLY A 139 -7.59 -8.76 5.04
C GLY A 139 -7.01 -7.78 6.07
N ASN A 140 -7.81 -6.79 6.49
CA ASN A 140 -7.40 -5.84 7.53
C ASN A 140 -7.29 -6.51 8.90
N ALA A 141 -8.25 -7.36 9.26
CA ALA A 141 -8.25 -8.05 10.55
C ALA A 141 -7.06 -9.01 10.72
N LEU A 142 -6.61 -9.66 9.64
CA LEU A 142 -5.39 -10.48 9.67
C LEU A 142 -4.12 -9.63 9.78
N TRP A 143 -4.06 -8.48 9.10
CA TRP A 143 -2.95 -7.53 9.20
C TRP A 143 -2.78 -6.99 10.63
N ASP A 144 -3.88 -6.57 11.25
CA ASP A 144 -3.87 -6.00 12.61
C ASP A 144 -3.68 -7.06 13.71
N SER A 145 -3.77 -8.35 13.36
CA SER A 145 -3.76 -9.45 14.32
C SER A 145 -2.33 -9.90 14.68
N PRO A 146 -1.97 -9.97 15.97
CA PRO A 146 -0.68 -10.52 16.40
C PRO A 146 -0.58 -12.06 16.21
N ALA A 147 -1.66 -12.74 15.83
CA ALA A 147 -1.64 -14.18 15.54
C ALA A 147 -1.24 -14.53 14.10
N TRP A 148 -1.21 -13.56 13.18
CA TRP A 148 -1.04 -13.81 11.74
C TRP A 148 0.09 -12.94 11.17
N GLY A 149 0.88 -13.53 10.27
CA GLY A 149 1.91 -12.81 9.51
C GLY A 149 1.65 -12.93 8.01
N LEU A 150 1.79 -11.83 7.28
CA LEU A 150 1.73 -11.82 5.82
C LEU A 150 3.07 -12.34 5.28
N VAL A 151 3.05 -13.30 4.36
CA VAL A 151 4.28 -13.89 3.80
C VAL A 151 4.42 -13.71 2.28
N TYR A 152 3.34 -13.31 1.62
CA TYR A 152 3.34 -13.08 0.18
C TYR A 152 2.21 -12.15 -0.22
N TRP A 153 2.49 -11.25 -1.17
CA TRP A 153 1.46 -10.48 -1.83
C TRP A 153 1.88 -10.07 -3.24
N ASP A 154 0.90 -9.90 -4.12
CA ASP A 154 1.10 -9.39 -5.47
C ASP A 154 -0.14 -8.60 -5.95
N ASP A 155 -0.34 -8.51 -7.26
CA ASP A 155 -1.49 -7.82 -7.86
C ASP A 155 -2.83 -8.48 -7.52
N GLN A 156 -2.84 -9.77 -7.23
CA GLN A 156 -4.07 -10.58 -7.12
C GLN A 156 -4.30 -11.10 -5.70
N VAL A 157 -3.25 -11.46 -4.98
CA VAL A 157 -3.34 -12.31 -3.79
C VAL A 157 -2.60 -11.73 -2.59
N LEU A 158 -3.11 -12.02 -1.40
CA LEU A 158 -2.42 -11.92 -0.11
C LEU A 158 -2.37 -13.30 0.53
N ILE A 159 -1.22 -13.69 1.10
CA ILE A 159 -1.05 -14.96 1.82
C ILE A 159 -0.63 -14.68 3.25
N TYR A 160 -1.48 -15.08 4.20
CA TYR A 160 -1.17 -15.02 5.62
C TYR A 160 -0.94 -16.42 6.19
N LEU A 161 0.01 -16.55 7.11
CA LEU A 161 0.23 -17.75 7.90
C LEU A 161 -0.04 -17.47 9.37
N LYS A 162 -0.66 -18.44 10.06
CA LYS A 162 -0.88 -18.35 11.50
C LYS A 162 0.44 -18.64 12.23
N ARG A 163 0.85 -17.76 13.15
CA ARG A 163 2.15 -17.83 13.85
C ARG A 163 2.27 -19.04 14.78
N ASP A 164 1.14 -19.56 15.28
CA ASP A 164 1.05 -20.80 16.08
C ASP A 164 0.90 -22.08 15.21
N GLY A 165 1.25 -21.99 13.92
CA GLY A 165 1.11 -23.06 12.94
C GLY A 165 2.19 -24.15 12.96
N PRO A 166 2.13 -25.08 11.98
CA PRO A 166 3.14 -26.12 11.79
C PRO A 166 4.57 -25.54 11.72
N GLU A 167 5.56 -26.31 12.16
CA GLU A 167 6.99 -25.91 12.13
C GLU A 167 7.41 -25.32 10.79
N ARG A 168 7.06 -25.99 9.68
CA ARG A 168 7.35 -25.48 8.34
C ARG A 168 6.76 -24.10 8.06
N ASN A 169 5.56 -23.79 8.54
CA ASN A 169 4.96 -22.47 8.33
C ASN A 169 5.69 -21.40 9.16
N ARG A 170 6.21 -21.75 10.34
CA ARG A 170 7.02 -20.85 11.18
C ARG A 170 8.38 -20.55 10.54
N GLU A 171 9.00 -21.51 9.87
CA GLU A 171 10.21 -21.28 9.05
C GLU A 171 9.94 -20.29 7.91
N VAL A 172 8.78 -20.42 7.26
CA VAL A 172 8.38 -19.50 6.18
C VAL A 172 8.16 -18.10 6.72
N LEU A 173 7.45 -17.95 7.85
CA LEU A 173 7.29 -16.65 8.53
C LEU A 173 8.66 -16.03 8.86
N ALA A 174 9.58 -16.77 9.48
CA ALA A 174 10.90 -16.27 9.82
C ALA A 174 11.73 -15.76 8.62
N THR A 175 11.37 -16.16 7.40
CA THR A 175 12.09 -15.77 6.18
C THR A 175 11.33 -14.73 5.36
N TRP A 176 10.01 -14.86 5.25
CA TRP A 176 9.17 -14.15 4.28
C TRP A 176 8.14 -13.23 4.91
N GLU A 177 8.05 -13.18 6.24
CA GLU A 177 7.14 -12.26 6.91
C GLU A 177 7.42 -10.81 6.46
N PHE A 178 6.32 -10.13 6.16
CA PHE A 178 6.26 -8.76 5.65
C PHE A 178 5.47 -7.93 6.65
N ASP A 179 6.12 -6.98 7.29
CA ASP A 179 5.53 -6.15 8.34
C ASP A 179 5.77 -4.64 8.16
N ALA A 180 6.54 -4.24 7.14
CA ALA A 180 6.95 -2.85 6.97
C ALA A 180 5.77 -1.88 6.68
N PHE A 181 4.76 -2.30 5.94
CA PHE A 181 3.54 -1.49 5.72
C PHE A 181 2.36 -2.35 5.23
N ASN A 182 1.14 -1.83 5.28
CA ASN A 182 -0.02 -2.57 4.80
C ASN A 182 -0.10 -2.54 3.25
N PRO A 183 0.10 -3.66 2.54
CA PRO A 183 0.19 -3.68 1.08
C PRO A 183 -1.14 -3.38 0.36
N ARG A 184 -2.27 -3.38 1.09
CA ARG A 184 -3.57 -2.94 0.56
C ARG A 184 -3.58 -1.44 0.24
N ARG A 185 -2.66 -0.67 0.84
CA ARG A 185 -2.44 0.75 0.53
C ARG A 185 -1.01 0.97 0.03
N PRO A 186 -0.69 0.64 -1.23
CA PRO A 186 0.68 0.78 -1.78
C PRO A 186 1.30 2.15 -1.55
N SER A 187 0.52 3.22 -1.66
CA SER A 187 1.00 4.59 -1.45
C SER A 187 1.43 4.88 -0.01
N SER A 188 1.04 4.06 0.97
CA SER A 188 1.45 4.22 2.37
C SER A 188 2.95 3.98 2.59
N VAL A 189 3.64 3.34 1.64
CA VAL A 189 5.11 3.26 1.67
C VAL A 189 5.72 4.67 1.66
N ASN A 190 5.03 5.65 1.09
CA ASN A 190 5.46 7.04 1.09
C ASN A 190 5.31 7.73 2.45
N ASP A 191 4.78 7.07 3.48
CA ASP A 191 4.65 7.64 4.81
C ASP A 191 5.66 7.03 5.80
N LEU A 192 6.43 6.02 5.37
CA LEU A 192 7.42 5.32 6.18
C LEU A 192 8.65 6.19 6.48
N ARG A 193 9.27 5.97 7.64
CA ARG A 193 10.57 6.58 7.98
C ARG A 193 11.70 5.80 7.32
N ASP A 194 12.91 6.37 7.29
CA ASP A 194 14.05 5.80 6.55
C ASP A 194 14.39 4.35 6.93
N GLU A 195 14.30 3.97 8.21
CA GLU A 195 14.55 2.60 8.66
C GLU A 195 13.47 1.63 8.13
N ASP A 196 12.20 2.02 8.28
CA ASP A 196 11.04 1.25 7.83
C ASP A 196 11.02 1.17 6.28
N LEU A 197 11.46 2.22 5.57
CA LEU A 197 11.63 2.26 4.11
C LEU A 197 12.70 1.29 3.63
N LYS A 198 13.84 1.18 4.31
CA LYS A 198 14.90 0.22 3.97
C LYS A 198 14.44 -1.22 4.20
N SER A 199 13.69 -1.46 5.27
CA SER A 199 13.04 -2.76 5.49
C SER A 199 12.08 -3.06 4.35
N ALA A 200 11.16 -2.14 4.05
CA ALA A 200 10.20 -2.27 2.97
C ALA A 200 10.86 -2.55 1.61
N GLU A 201 11.93 -1.82 1.26
CA GLU A 201 12.72 -2.06 0.04
C GLU A 201 13.24 -3.50 -0.04
N THR A 202 13.85 -3.98 1.05
CA THR A 202 14.41 -5.33 1.13
C THR A 202 13.33 -6.39 0.94
N GLU A 203 12.20 -6.22 1.63
CA GLU A 203 11.09 -7.16 1.54
C GLU A 203 10.42 -7.16 0.16
N LEU A 204 10.20 -5.97 -0.40
CA LEU A 204 9.63 -5.77 -1.74
C LEU A 204 10.54 -6.35 -2.84
N ALA A 205 11.85 -6.15 -2.74
CA ALA A 205 12.81 -6.69 -3.72
C ALA A 205 12.71 -8.22 -3.81
N ARG A 206 12.61 -8.93 -2.68
CA ARG A 206 12.40 -10.38 -2.65
C ARG A 206 11.10 -10.80 -3.34
N LEU A 207 10.02 -10.05 -3.12
CA LEU A 207 8.73 -10.34 -3.75
C LEU A 207 8.74 -10.03 -5.25
N VAL A 208 9.46 -8.99 -5.70
CA VAL A 208 9.65 -8.67 -7.12
C VAL A 208 10.46 -9.75 -7.83
N GLU A 209 11.47 -10.34 -7.18
CA GLU A 209 12.17 -11.52 -7.73
C GLU A 209 11.22 -12.71 -7.93
N TRP A 210 10.23 -12.86 -7.04
CA TRP A 210 9.22 -13.91 -7.14
C TRP A 210 8.19 -13.66 -8.24
N ASN A 211 7.71 -12.43 -8.35
CA ASN A 211 6.74 -12.00 -9.36
C ASN A 211 7.19 -10.67 -10.01
N PRO A 212 8.10 -10.75 -11.02
CA PRO A 212 8.64 -9.55 -11.69
C PRO A 212 7.63 -8.85 -12.61
N GLU A 213 6.49 -9.47 -12.88
CA GLU A 213 5.42 -8.88 -13.68
C GLU A 213 4.37 -8.14 -12.84
N SER A 214 4.44 -8.25 -11.50
CA SER A 214 3.51 -7.56 -10.61
C SER A 214 3.67 -6.04 -10.72
N PHE A 215 2.60 -5.39 -11.16
CA PHE A 215 2.51 -3.95 -11.26
C PHE A 215 2.62 -3.28 -9.89
N LEU A 216 1.93 -3.83 -8.88
CA LEU A 216 1.85 -3.24 -7.55
C LEU A 216 3.14 -3.42 -6.76
N LEU A 217 3.80 -4.58 -6.84
CA LEU A 217 5.10 -4.76 -6.21
C LEU A 217 6.14 -3.79 -6.79
N ARG A 218 6.19 -3.67 -8.13
CA ARG A 218 7.13 -2.76 -8.81
C ARG A 218 6.82 -1.30 -8.56
N TRP A 219 5.55 -0.89 -8.56
CA TRP A 219 5.15 0.46 -8.18
C TRP A 219 5.60 0.73 -6.74
N THR A 220 5.27 -0.15 -5.80
CA THR A 220 5.56 0.12 -4.38
C THR A 220 7.06 0.15 -4.10
N LEU A 221 7.84 -0.69 -4.78
CA LEU A 221 9.30 -0.65 -4.73
C LEU A 221 9.85 0.67 -5.31
N ALA A 222 9.33 1.13 -6.45
CA ALA A 222 9.72 2.42 -7.02
C ALA A 222 9.38 3.60 -6.09
N ALA A 223 8.24 3.54 -5.41
CA ALA A 223 7.85 4.54 -4.41
C ALA A 223 8.79 4.51 -3.18
N ALA A 224 9.19 3.32 -2.70
CA ALA A 224 10.20 3.18 -1.66
C ALA A 224 11.55 3.80 -2.09
N TRP A 225 12.00 3.54 -3.32
CA TRP A 225 13.21 4.16 -3.88
C TRP A 225 13.14 5.68 -3.93
N ALA A 226 12.00 6.25 -4.30
CA ALA A 226 11.81 7.70 -4.28
C ALA A 226 11.93 8.26 -2.85
N GLY A 227 11.32 7.60 -1.86
CA GLY A 227 11.44 7.97 -0.45
C GLY A 227 12.87 7.88 0.09
N LEU A 228 13.66 6.91 -0.39
CA LEU A 228 15.07 6.73 -0.06
C LEU A 228 16.02 7.68 -0.82
N GLY A 229 15.50 8.63 -1.60
CA GLY A 229 16.30 9.56 -2.39
C GLY A 229 16.89 8.97 -3.68
N ARG A 230 16.59 7.71 -4.01
CA ARG A 230 16.99 7.03 -5.26
C ARG A 230 16.08 7.44 -6.42
N GLY A 231 16.04 8.74 -6.71
CA GLY A 231 15.08 9.35 -7.62
C GLY A 231 15.14 8.81 -9.06
N GLU A 232 16.34 8.58 -9.61
CA GLU A 232 16.48 8.08 -10.98
C GLU A 232 16.00 6.62 -11.10
N ASP A 233 16.39 5.74 -10.18
CA ASP A 233 15.90 4.35 -10.15
C ASP A 233 14.37 4.29 -10.04
N ALA A 234 13.80 5.15 -9.19
CA ALA A 234 12.36 5.28 -9.04
C ALA A 234 11.69 5.78 -10.33
N ALA A 235 12.20 6.87 -10.93
CA ALA A 235 11.65 7.45 -12.13
C ALA A 235 11.68 6.47 -13.31
N ASP A 236 12.78 5.73 -13.49
CA ASP A 236 12.92 4.70 -14.52
C ASP A 236 11.94 3.55 -14.31
N ALA A 237 11.79 3.08 -13.07
CA ALA A 237 10.82 2.04 -12.75
C ALA A 237 9.37 2.50 -13.02
N PHE A 238 9.02 3.73 -12.66
CA PHE A 238 7.71 4.29 -12.98
C PHE A 238 7.49 4.46 -14.49
N ALA A 239 8.52 4.84 -15.25
CA ALA A 239 8.44 4.97 -16.70
C ALA A 239 8.14 3.62 -17.36
N GLN A 240 8.78 2.53 -16.91
CA GLN A 240 8.50 1.17 -17.39
C GLN A 240 7.07 0.70 -17.11
N LEU A 241 6.44 1.22 -16.05
CA LEU A 241 5.08 0.88 -15.66
C LEU A 241 4.01 1.77 -16.31
N ALA A 242 4.39 2.92 -16.87
CA ALA A 242 3.45 3.96 -17.31
C ALA A 242 2.49 3.53 -18.42
N ASP A 243 2.93 2.62 -19.31
CA ASP A 243 2.12 2.14 -20.43
C ASP A 243 1.21 0.94 -20.08
N ARG A 244 1.39 0.37 -18.88
CA ARG A 244 0.59 -0.75 -18.38
C ARG A 244 -0.87 -0.33 -18.21
N LYS A 245 -1.79 -1.27 -18.39
CA LYS A 245 -3.23 -0.99 -18.32
C LYS A 245 -3.63 -0.47 -16.93
N GLU A 246 -3.00 -1.03 -15.90
CA GLU A 246 -3.17 -0.76 -14.48
C GLU A 246 -2.78 0.69 -14.09
N ALA A 247 -1.86 1.30 -14.84
CA ALA A 247 -1.46 2.70 -14.66
C ALA A 247 -2.48 3.68 -15.26
N LYS A 248 -3.22 3.27 -16.31
CA LYS A 248 -4.11 4.17 -17.04
C LYS A 248 -5.31 4.56 -16.18
N GLY A 249 -5.46 5.86 -15.93
CA GLY A 249 -6.53 6.41 -15.10
C GLY A 249 -6.28 6.29 -13.59
N ASN A 250 -5.17 5.68 -13.17
CA ASN A 250 -4.84 5.53 -11.76
C ASN A 250 -4.17 6.81 -11.22
N THR A 251 -4.95 7.63 -10.51
CA THR A 251 -4.48 8.92 -9.96
C THR A 251 -3.45 8.74 -8.85
N ALA A 252 -3.56 7.68 -8.03
CA ALA A 252 -2.59 7.37 -6.99
C ALA A 252 -1.23 6.97 -7.58
N PHE A 253 -1.22 6.21 -8.68
CA PHE A 253 -0.02 5.89 -9.44
C PHE A 253 0.64 7.15 -10.00
N ARG A 254 -0.15 8.05 -10.62
CA ARG A 254 0.35 9.34 -11.14
C ARG A 254 0.96 10.20 -10.04
N ALA A 255 0.32 10.28 -8.87
CA ALA A 255 0.86 11.03 -7.74
C ALA A 255 2.18 10.44 -7.22
N SER A 256 2.29 9.10 -7.12
CA SER A 256 3.53 8.44 -6.71
C SER A 256 4.65 8.64 -7.73
N ARG A 257 4.32 8.60 -9.03
CA ARG A 257 5.28 8.92 -10.08
C ARG A 257 5.72 10.39 -10.03
N ALA A 258 4.79 11.31 -9.79
CA ALA A 258 5.10 12.74 -9.65
C ALA A 258 6.15 12.98 -8.56
N GLN A 259 6.00 12.29 -7.42
CA GLN A 259 6.96 12.31 -6.33
C GLN A 259 8.36 11.86 -6.78
N ALA A 260 8.48 10.77 -7.53
CA ALA A 260 9.77 10.33 -8.07
C ALA A 260 10.40 11.38 -9.00
N GLU A 261 9.63 11.94 -9.94
CA GLU A 261 10.11 12.99 -10.86
C GLU A 261 10.53 14.26 -10.09
N LEU A 262 9.84 14.59 -8.99
CA LEU A 262 10.19 15.69 -8.10
C LEU A 262 11.53 15.45 -7.41
N VAL A 263 11.79 14.23 -6.89
CA VAL A 263 13.10 13.89 -6.30
C VAL A 263 14.21 14.07 -7.32
N VAL A 264 14.01 13.67 -8.58
CA VAL A 264 15.01 13.89 -9.64
C VAL A 264 15.25 15.38 -9.90
N GLY A 265 14.23 16.22 -9.68
CA GLY A 265 14.25 17.66 -9.95
C GLY A 265 13.50 18.06 -11.23
N ARG A 266 12.74 17.14 -11.83
CA ARG A 266 11.94 17.37 -13.04
C ARG A 266 10.61 18.02 -12.67
N ARG A 267 10.65 19.27 -12.19
CA ARG A 267 9.47 20.01 -11.67
C ARG A 267 8.32 20.11 -12.68
N ASP A 268 8.60 20.29 -13.97
CA ASP A 268 7.57 20.32 -15.00
C ASP A 268 6.78 19.01 -15.08
N ARG A 269 7.48 17.86 -14.98
CA ARG A 269 6.85 16.53 -14.97
C ARG A 269 6.07 16.28 -13.71
N TRP A 270 6.58 16.71 -12.55
CA TRP A 270 5.85 16.66 -11.29
C TRP A 270 4.52 17.42 -11.39
N ALA A 271 4.54 18.66 -11.89
CA ALA A 271 3.35 19.48 -12.05
C ALA A 271 2.34 18.87 -13.03
N GLU A 272 2.80 18.40 -14.20
CA GLU A 272 1.97 17.71 -15.20
C GLU A 272 1.26 16.49 -14.59
N LEU A 273 2.00 15.65 -13.87
CA LEU A 273 1.47 14.42 -13.28
C LEU A 273 0.52 14.68 -12.12
N LEU A 274 0.77 15.69 -11.29
CA LEU A 274 -0.15 16.09 -10.22
C LEU A 274 -1.47 16.64 -10.80
N GLN A 275 -1.40 17.51 -11.80
CA GLN A 275 -2.60 18.00 -12.49
C GLN A 275 -3.39 16.83 -13.10
N ALA A 276 -2.70 15.88 -13.76
CA ALA A 276 -3.33 14.68 -14.29
C ALA A 276 -3.87 13.73 -13.19
N ALA A 277 -3.42 13.86 -11.94
CA ALA A 277 -3.98 13.18 -10.78
C ALA A 277 -5.15 13.95 -10.13
N GLY A 278 -5.52 15.11 -10.67
CA GLY A 278 -6.60 15.97 -10.16
C GLY A 278 -6.17 16.82 -8.96
N ARG A 279 -4.87 17.08 -8.81
CA ARG A 279 -4.29 17.91 -7.74
C ARG A 279 -3.63 19.14 -8.33
N ASP A 280 -3.80 20.28 -7.68
CA ASP A 280 -3.19 21.53 -8.15
C ASP A 280 -1.77 21.66 -7.59
N PRO A 281 -0.71 21.61 -8.42
CA PRO A 281 0.67 21.79 -7.96
C PRO A 281 0.94 23.20 -7.39
N ALA A 282 0.07 24.18 -7.66
CA ALA A 282 0.19 25.52 -7.10
C ALA A 282 -0.47 25.65 -5.71
N ASP A 283 -1.29 24.68 -5.29
CA ASP A 283 -1.92 24.67 -3.96
C ASP A 283 -0.83 24.62 -2.87
N PRO A 284 -0.82 25.56 -1.90
CA PRO A 284 0.10 25.51 -0.77
C PRO A 284 0.15 24.15 -0.06
N SER A 285 -0.97 23.43 -0.02
CA SER A 285 -1.05 22.09 0.58
C SER A 285 -0.22 21.05 -0.20
N GLU A 286 -0.19 21.13 -1.54
CA GLU A 286 0.62 20.23 -2.36
C GLU A 286 2.10 20.63 -2.33
N LYS A 287 2.41 21.93 -2.26
CA LYS A 287 3.79 22.40 -2.04
C LYS A 287 4.34 21.97 -0.69
N PHE A 288 3.53 22.04 0.36
CA PHE A 288 3.89 21.53 1.68
C PHE A 288 4.20 20.03 1.64
N ARG A 289 3.36 19.23 0.98
CA ARG A 289 3.62 17.79 0.79
C ARG A 289 4.88 17.53 -0.04
N ALA A 290 5.11 18.33 -1.09
CA ALA A 290 6.32 18.27 -1.91
C ALA A 290 7.57 18.55 -1.05
N ALA A 291 7.53 19.60 -0.22
CA ALA A 291 8.59 19.97 0.70
C ALA A 291 8.90 18.85 1.71
N MET A 292 7.88 18.29 2.36
CA MET A 292 8.04 17.15 3.28
C MET A 292 8.67 15.94 2.58
N PHE A 293 8.19 15.61 1.38
CA PHE A 293 8.67 14.46 0.64
C PHE A 293 10.13 14.64 0.20
N LEU A 294 10.48 15.82 -0.32
CA LEU A 294 11.86 16.18 -0.69
C LEU A 294 12.80 16.15 0.52
N ALA A 295 12.36 16.69 1.67
CA ALA A 295 13.14 16.70 2.89
C ALA A 295 13.51 15.28 3.35
N ARG A 296 12.54 14.37 3.34
CA ARG A 296 12.75 12.95 3.68
C ARG A 296 13.63 12.24 2.65
N ALA A 297 13.45 12.54 1.36
CA ALA A 297 14.29 12.02 0.29
C ALA A 297 15.72 12.62 0.28
N GLY A 298 16.11 13.41 1.29
CA GLY A 298 17.43 14.02 1.41
C GLY A 298 17.68 15.20 0.47
N ARG A 299 16.66 15.72 -0.20
CA ARG A 299 16.72 16.87 -1.11
C ARG A 299 16.43 18.17 -0.35
N THR A 300 17.37 18.57 0.51
CA THR A 300 17.23 19.69 1.45
C THR A 300 16.90 21.02 0.78
N GLU A 301 17.67 21.42 -0.23
CA GLU A 301 17.56 22.73 -0.88
C GLU A 301 16.24 22.85 -1.66
N PRO A 302 15.83 21.88 -2.50
CA PRO A 302 14.49 21.88 -3.08
C PRO A 302 13.37 21.90 -2.03
N ALA A 303 13.52 21.21 -0.90
CA ALA A 303 12.52 21.24 0.17
C ALA A 303 12.39 22.64 0.81
N ILE A 304 13.51 23.32 1.05
CA ILE A 304 13.54 24.71 1.54
C ILE A 304 12.80 25.65 0.58
N GLU A 305 13.02 25.51 -0.72
CA GLU A 305 12.31 26.31 -1.73
C GLU A 305 10.78 26.11 -1.65
N GLU A 306 10.32 24.86 -1.59
CA GLU A 306 8.88 24.56 -1.48
C GLU A 306 8.27 25.13 -0.19
N TYR A 307 8.94 24.98 0.98
CA TYR A 307 8.46 25.58 2.23
C TYR A 307 8.41 27.10 2.17
N ARG A 308 9.38 27.75 1.51
CA ARG A 308 9.35 29.21 1.31
C ARG A 308 8.16 29.63 0.45
N GLU A 309 7.81 28.85 -0.57
CA GLU A 309 6.61 29.11 -1.36
C GLU A 309 5.31 28.94 -0.55
N VAL A 310 5.26 27.94 0.35
CA VAL A 310 4.15 27.79 1.30
C VAL A 310 4.02 29.02 2.19
N LEU A 311 5.12 29.48 2.80
CA LEU A 311 5.12 30.65 3.69
C LEU A 311 4.86 31.97 2.95
N ALA A 312 5.23 32.07 1.67
CA ALA A 312 4.87 33.21 0.84
C ALA A 312 3.36 33.30 0.59
N ALA A 313 2.68 32.16 0.46
CA ALA A 313 1.23 32.08 0.30
C ALA A 313 0.48 32.21 1.64
N ASN A 314 1.00 31.59 2.70
CA ASN A 314 0.46 31.62 4.05
C ASN A 314 1.58 31.92 5.08
N PRO A 315 1.84 33.21 5.40
CA PRO A 315 2.87 33.60 6.36
C PRO A 315 2.57 33.23 7.83
N ARG A 316 1.47 32.50 8.10
CA ARG A 316 1.07 32.07 9.45
C ARG A 316 1.04 30.55 9.59
N ASP A 317 1.59 29.84 8.63
CA ASP A 317 1.69 28.39 8.64
C ASP A 317 2.79 27.93 9.61
N VAL A 318 2.38 27.55 10.83
CA VAL A 318 3.28 27.16 11.92
C VAL A 318 4.08 25.90 11.56
N ASP A 319 3.44 24.92 10.91
CA ASP A 319 4.10 23.67 10.52
C ASP A 319 5.17 23.92 9.46
N ALA A 320 4.90 24.79 8.48
CA ALA A 320 5.88 25.15 7.47
C ALA A 320 7.05 25.95 8.07
N MET A 321 6.80 26.87 9.02
CA MET A 321 7.86 27.57 9.76
C MET A 321 8.75 26.58 10.51
N ASN A 322 8.13 25.65 11.25
CA ASN A 322 8.84 24.67 12.05
C ASN A 322 9.72 23.75 11.19
N ASN A 323 9.15 23.16 10.14
CA ASN A 323 9.87 22.24 9.27
C ASN A 323 10.97 22.95 8.46
N LEU A 324 10.73 24.18 7.98
CA LEU A 324 11.75 24.98 7.31
C LEU A 324 12.90 25.32 8.26
N ALA A 325 12.60 25.72 9.50
CA ALA A 325 13.62 26.03 10.50
C ALA A 325 14.54 24.84 10.79
N LEU A 326 13.98 23.64 10.95
CA LEU A 326 14.78 22.41 11.16
C LEU A 326 15.69 22.10 9.96
N LEU A 327 15.24 22.37 8.73
CA LEU A 327 16.10 22.20 7.55
C LEU A 327 17.21 23.26 7.49
N LEU A 328 16.89 24.52 7.77
CA LEU A 328 17.87 25.61 7.81
C LEU A 328 18.89 25.45 8.93
N ALA A 329 18.52 24.83 10.05
CA ALA A 329 19.42 24.60 11.18
C ALA A 329 20.52 23.56 10.90
N LYS A 330 20.44 22.81 9.80
CA LYS A 330 21.52 21.88 9.38
C LYS A 330 22.81 22.61 9.01
N GLU A 331 22.70 23.86 8.57
CA GLU A 331 23.84 24.69 8.17
C GLU A 331 24.01 25.87 9.15
N PRO A 332 25.21 26.10 9.70
CA PRO A 332 25.44 27.19 10.66
C PRO A 332 25.04 28.57 10.14
N ALA A 333 25.23 28.82 8.84
CA ALA A 333 24.97 30.10 8.19
C ALA A 333 23.49 30.50 8.19
N THR A 334 22.57 29.53 8.30
CA THR A 334 21.12 29.76 8.26
C THR A 334 20.44 29.55 9.62
N SER A 335 21.23 29.29 10.68
CA SER A 335 20.70 29.07 12.03
C SER A 335 19.98 30.27 12.64
N ASP A 336 20.37 31.50 12.28
CA ASP A 336 19.68 32.73 12.71
C ASP A 336 18.28 32.85 12.07
N GLU A 337 18.15 32.50 10.78
CA GLU A 337 16.86 32.46 10.07
C GLU A 337 15.95 31.39 10.68
N ALA A 338 16.51 30.21 11.00
CA ALA A 338 15.77 29.13 11.66
C ALA A 338 15.18 29.57 13.01
N LEU A 339 15.97 30.23 13.86
CA LEU A 339 15.47 30.72 15.15
C LEU A 339 14.40 31.80 14.98
N ALA A 340 14.58 32.73 14.05
CA ALA A 340 13.58 33.77 13.79
C ALA A 340 12.23 33.18 13.36
N LEU A 341 12.24 32.12 12.52
CA LEU A 341 11.03 31.39 12.13
C LEU A 341 10.37 30.70 13.33
N LEU A 342 11.14 30.06 14.20
CA LEU A 342 10.61 29.38 15.39
C LEU A 342 10.07 30.38 16.42
N GLU A 343 10.70 31.54 16.58
CA GLU A 343 10.19 32.62 17.43
C GLU A 343 8.88 33.21 16.87
N GLN A 344 8.78 33.34 15.55
CA GLN A 344 7.53 33.74 14.90
C GLN A 344 6.44 32.69 15.11
N ALA A 345 6.76 31.40 14.95
CA ALA A 345 5.85 30.30 15.20
C ALA A 345 5.35 30.31 16.65
N LEU A 346 6.24 30.45 17.64
CA LEU A 346 5.88 30.57 19.06
C LEU A 346 5.12 31.84 19.41
N THR A 347 5.20 32.91 18.60
CA THR A 347 4.32 34.07 18.77
C THR A 347 2.88 33.73 18.41
N LEU A 348 2.67 32.80 17.47
CA LEU A 348 1.35 32.30 17.06
C LEU A 348 0.85 31.19 17.98
N THR A 349 1.74 30.33 18.45
CA THR A 349 1.45 29.17 19.32
C THR A 349 2.43 29.11 20.52
N PRO A 350 2.25 29.94 21.56
CA PRO A 350 3.24 30.09 22.65
C PRO A 350 3.56 28.83 23.44
N ASP A 351 2.59 27.92 23.56
CA ASP A 351 2.69 26.70 24.35
C ASP A 351 2.76 25.44 23.47
N ASP A 352 3.19 25.56 22.21
CA ASP A 352 3.35 24.41 21.32
C ASP A 352 4.61 23.61 21.67
N PRO A 353 4.48 22.40 22.26
CA PRO A 353 5.63 21.62 22.70
C PRO A 353 6.54 21.21 21.54
N TYR A 354 6.01 21.02 20.33
CA TYR A 354 6.80 20.58 19.18
C TYR A 354 7.69 21.71 18.68
N VAL A 355 7.15 22.94 18.57
CA VAL A 355 7.93 24.12 18.16
C VAL A 355 8.96 24.51 19.22
N ILE A 356 8.62 24.38 20.51
CA ILE A 356 9.58 24.60 21.62
C ILE A 356 10.74 23.59 21.52
N ALA A 357 10.44 22.32 21.29
CA ALA A 357 11.47 21.28 21.12
C ALA A 357 12.34 21.52 19.88
N SER A 358 11.76 21.95 18.75
CA SER A 358 12.52 22.31 17.56
C SER A 358 13.43 23.52 17.82
N ARG A 359 12.99 24.54 18.57
CA ARG A 359 13.85 25.65 19.00
C ARG A 359 15.02 25.17 19.86
N ALA A 360 14.76 24.26 20.77
CA ALA A 360 15.79 23.63 21.59
C ALA A 360 16.87 22.94 20.74
N GLU A 361 16.45 22.20 19.70
CA GLU A 361 17.36 21.54 18.76
C GLU A 361 18.25 22.54 18.01
N VAL A 362 17.66 23.64 17.50
CA VAL A 362 18.43 24.70 16.83
C VAL A 362 19.42 25.37 17.79
N ARG A 363 18.99 25.70 19.02
CA ARG A 363 19.84 26.29 20.06
C ARG A 363 21.00 25.37 20.44
N TYR A 364 20.74 24.07 20.58
CA TYR A 364 21.78 23.08 20.82
C TYR A 364 22.81 23.04 19.68
N GLY A 365 22.35 23.06 18.42
CA GLY A 365 23.24 23.13 17.24
C GLY A 365 24.14 24.36 17.21
N ARG A 366 23.69 25.48 17.80
CA ARG A 366 24.47 26.73 17.98
C ARG A 366 25.39 26.72 19.20
N GLY A 367 25.35 25.67 20.03
CA GLY A 367 26.12 25.58 21.28
C GLY A 367 25.47 26.29 22.47
N GLU A 368 24.20 26.70 22.37
CA GLU A 368 23.44 27.35 23.45
C GLU A 368 22.81 26.31 24.40
N THR A 369 23.65 25.42 24.92
CA THR A 369 23.25 24.20 25.65
C THR A 369 22.27 24.46 26.80
N GLU A 370 22.51 25.48 27.62
CA GLU A 370 21.64 25.79 28.77
C GLU A 370 20.22 26.22 28.33
N LEU A 371 20.13 27.02 27.26
CA LEU A 371 18.84 27.45 26.72
C LEU A 371 18.12 26.30 26.04
N ALA A 372 18.85 25.44 25.34
CA ALA A 372 18.30 24.22 24.75
C ALA A 372 17.73 23.28 25.82
N LEU A 373 18.45 23.05 26.92
CA LEU A 373 17.99 22.19 28.02
C LEU A 373 16.73 22.75 28.68
N ALA A 374 16.65 24.07 28.88
CA ALA A 374 15.46 24.73 29.40
C ALA A 374 14.25 24.52 28.47
N ASP A 375 14.44 24.69 27.16
CA ASP A 375 13.38 24.49 26.17
C ASP A 375 12.95 23.01 26.08
N PHE A 376 13.87 22.06 26.06
CA PHE A 376 13.50 20.63 26.04
C PHE A 376 12.70 20.23 27.28
N ARG A 377 13.06 20.74 28.46
CA ARG A 377 12.28 20.51 29.69
C ARG A 377 10.89 21.11 29.61
N ALA A 378 10.77 22.35 29.13
CA ALA A 378 9.48 23.00 28.92
C ALA A 378 8.60 22.24 27.90
N ALA A 379 9.18 21.75 26.80
CA ALA A 379 8.48 20.93 25.83
C ALA A 379 7.97 19.62 26.47
N LEU A 380 8.81 18.94 27.27
CA LEU A 380 8.43 17.68 27.94
C LEU A 380 7.28 17.85 28.94
N ASP A 381 7.23 19.00 29.63
CA ASP A 381 6.17 19.34 30.57
C ASP A 381 4.83 19.60 29.87
N LEU A 382 4.86 20.14 28.65
CA LEU A 382 3.68 20.46 27.84
C LEU A 382 3.20 19.31 26.95
N LEU A 383 4.06 18.33 26.65
CA LEU A 383 3.70 17.17 25.81
C LEU A 383 2.60 16.31 26.46
N PRO A 384 1.54 15.95 25.72
CA PRO A 384 0.50 15.04 26.18
C PRO A 384 1.08 13.72 26.70
N ALA A 385 0.56 13.22 27.82
CA ALA A 385 1.08 12.01 28.47
C ALA A 385 0.94 10.74 27.60
N ASP A 386 -0.02 10.74 26.68
CA ASP A 386 -0.29 9.67 25.72
C ASP A 386 0.60 9.74 24.47
N ASP A 387 1.28 10.85 24.20
CA ASP A 387 2.28 10.95 23.13
C ASP A 387 3.66 10.43 23.61
N THR A 388 3.71 9.11 23.84
CA THR A 388 4.92 8.46 24.36
C THR A 388 6.12 8.63 23.41
N ALA A 389 5.90 8.65 22.10
CA ALA A 389 6.95 8.75 21.10
C ALA A 389 7.63 10.14 21.09
N ALA A 390 6.84 11.22 21.14
CA ALA A 390 7.40 12.57 21.24
C ALA A 390 8.12 12.77 22.58
N ARG A 391 7.54 12.29 23.68
CA ARG A 391 8.16 12.37 25.02
C ARG A 391 9.50 11.63 25.06
N GLU A 392 9.58 10.41 24.53
CA GLU A 392 10.83 9.65 24.41
C GLU A 392 11.88 10.36 23.55
N THR A 393 11.44 11.05 22.50
CA THR A 393 12.33 11.82 21.63
C THR A 393 12.93 13.03 22.37
N VAL A 394 12.10 13.79 23.09
CA VAL A 394 12.58 14.92 23.90
C VAL A 394 13.46 14.45 25.06
N MET A 395 13.11 13.35 25.74
CA MET A 395 13.96 12.78 26.79
C MET A 395 15.33 12.34 26.26
N ARG A 396 15.41 11.74 25.07
CA ARG A 396 16.69 11.42 24.43
C ARG A 396 17.55 12.65 24.17
N TRP A 397 16.93 13.77 23.78
CA TRP A 397 17.62 15.04 23.64
C TRP A 397 18.14 15.56 24.98
N ILE A 398 17.32 15.57 26.03
CA ILE A 398 17.74 15.97 27.39
C ILE A 398 18.98 15.17 27.82
N LEU A 399 18.95 13.85 27.69
CA LEU A 399 20.07 12.95 28.04
C LEU A 399 21.32 13.15 27.18
N LYS A 400 21.19 13.72 25.98
CA LYS A 400 22.31 14.03 25.08
C LYS A 400 22.95 15.39 25.40
N VAL A 401 22.17 16.29 25.99
CA VAL A 401 22.56 17.67 26.33
C VAL A 401 23.21 17.72 27.72
N GLU A 402 22.71 16.93 28.67
CA GLU A 402 23.30 16.66 30.00
C GLU A 402 24.61 15.85 29.91
#